data_AF-A0AA94THY8-F1
#
_entry.id   AF-A0AA94THY8-F1
#
_cell.length_a   1.000
_cell.length_b   1.000
_cell.length_c   1.000
_cell.angle_alpha   90.00
_cell.angle_beta   90.00
_cell.angle_gamma   90.00
#
_symmetry.space_group_name_H-M   'P 1'
#
loop_
_entity.id
_entity.type
_entity.pdbx_description
1 polymer ?
#
loop_
_entity_poly.entity_id
_entity_poly.type
_entity_poly.pdbx_seq_one_letter_code
_entity_poly.pdbx_strand_id
1 'polypeptide(L)'
;MNVEDVKKMMTEIDWELQQEKVPVTAREIKAFMKFSQKTGLQIPLTGDHWITKTISEWYRSVYGEKLKVDFSPGSGVVALGHEPYLVKFPRIYGRVQVNPLEWIQGATPIILNSIPEESLTPFVQTLMMQYNDYIAAELLPVKCTDDLASAVNHMVAQRRNYGLSEWASQQSLEKTFKNFITEKGGTFKFTHDLAKLHRKCVELGLPEIQKDIVDQVECAASARYIDDGENDEYTLETAVNSFVASLHCVGRVARSLLNLPAPRIQITRHHTFDPNKDNT
;
A
#
# COMPACT_ATOMS: atom_id res chain seq x y z
N MET A 1 -6.28 13.63 -41.83
CA MET A 1 -5.99 14.01 -40.44
C MET A 1 -4.49 14.13 -40.28
N ASN A 2 -4.01 15.27 -39.83
CA ASN A 2 -2.59 15.53 -39.56
C ASN A 2 -2.31 15.47 -38.05
N VAL A 3 -1.04 15.66 -37.65
CA VAL A 3 -0.61 15.61 -36.23
C VAL A 3 -1.28 16.71 -35.39
N GLU A 4 -1.46 17.91 -35.94
CA GLU A 4 -2.05 19.03 -35.21
C GLU A 4 -3.54 18.82 -34.96
N ASP A 5 -4.26 18.23 -35.92
CA ASP A 5 -5.66 17.82 -35.77
C ASP A 5 -5.80 16.85 -34.59
N VAL A 6 -4.91 15.84 -34.51
CA VAL A 6 -4.91 14.85 -33.42
C VAL A 6 -4.64 15.53 -32.08
N LYS A 7 -3.65 16.42 -31.99
CA LYS A 7 -3.32 17.15 -30.75
C LYS A 7 -4.45 18.05 -30.28
N LYS A 8 -5.13 18.74 -31.19
CA LYS A 8 -6.32 19.55 -30.86
C LYS A 8 -7.45 18.68 -30.32
N MET A 9 -7.72 17.54 -30.96
CA MET A 9 -8.69 16.57 -30.47
C MET A 9 -8.30 16.01 -29.10
N MET A 10 -7.01 15.81 -28.82
CA MET A 10 -6.56 15.34 -27.50
C MET A 10 -6.89 16.35 -26.40
N THR A 11 -6.71 17.65 -26.63
CA THR A 11 -7.11 18.70 -25.68
C THR A 11 -8.61 18.63 -25.37
N GLU A 12 -9.45 18.46 -26.40
CA GLU A 12 -10.91 18.35 -26.23
C GLU A 12 -11.31 17.05 -25.51
N ILE A 13 -10.74 15.92 -25.91
CA ILE A 13 -11.00 14.61 -25.27
C ILE A 13 -10.53 14.61 -23.82
N ASP A 14 -9.36 15.17 -23.53
CA ASP A 14 -8.84 15.25 -22.17
C ASP A 14 -9.72 16.14 -21.28
N TRP A 15 -10.21 17.27 -21.80
CA TRP A 15 -11.19 18.09 -21.10
C TRP A 15 -12.45 17.29 -20.74
N GLU A 16 -13.00 16.51 -21.67
CA GLU A 16 -14.15 15.62 -21.38
C GLU A 16 -13.81 14.61 -20.27
N LEU A 17 -12.64 13.96 -20.34
CA LEU A 17 -12.20 12.99 -19.35
C LEU A 17 -11.98 13.61 -17.97
N GLN A 18 -11.56 14.88 -17.89
CA GLN A 18 -11.50 15.64 -16.66
C GLN A 18 -12.89 15.87 -16.05
N GLN A 19 -13.87 16.25 -16.86
CA GLN A 19 -15.26 16.44 -16.42
C GLN A 19 -15.88 15.12 -15.93
N GLU A 20 -15.54 14.00 -16.56
CA GLU A 20 -15.91 12.64 -16.16
C GLU A 20 -15.15 12.13 -14.92
N LYS A 21 -14.26 12.96 -14.32
CA LYS A 21 -13.42 12.61 -13.17
C LYS A 21 -12.56 11.36 -13.40
N VAL A 22 -12.12 11.14 -14.63
CA VAL A 22 -11.23 10.02 -14.95
C VAL A 22 -9.84 10.28 -14.33
N PRO A 23 -9.27 9.32 -13.58
CA PRO A 23 -7.91 9.43 -13.04
C PRO A 23 -6.88 9.64 -14.14
N VAL A 24 -5.89 10.51 -13.92
CA VAL A 24 -4.84 10.86 -14.92
C VAL A 24 -4.18 9.61 -15.52
N THR A 25 -3.88 8.62 -14.68
CA THR A 25 -3.28 7.32 -15.04
C THR A 25 -4.11 6.51 -16.03
N ALA A 26 -5.43 6.71 -16.08
CA ALA A 26 -6.33 6.03 -16.99
C ALA A 26 -6.72 6.87 -18.22
N ARG A 27 -6.35 8.16 -18.27
CA ARG A 27 -6.81 9.08 -19.31
C ARG A 27 -6.28 8.72 -20.68
N GLU A 28 -5.02 8.34 -20.81
CA GLU A 28 -4.42 7.96 -22.09
C GLU A 28 -5.20 6.80 -22.75
N ILE A 29 -5.45 5.72 -22.00
CA ILE A 29 -6.20 4.56 -22.47
C ILE A 29 -7.63 4.96 -22.87
N LYS A 30 -8.32 5.74 -22.03
CA LYS A 30 -9.68 6.20 -22.35
C LYS A 30 -9.70 7.18 -23.52
N ALA A 31 -8.64 7.95 -23.73
CA ALA A 31 -8.53 8.87 -24.85
C ALA A 31 -8.43 8.14 -26.17
N PHE A 32 -7.68 7.03 -26.23
CA PHE A 32 -7.68 6.14 -27.40
C PHE A 32 -9.07 5.64 -27.75
N MET A 33 -9.85 5.23 -26.75
CA MET A 33 -11.23 4.76 -26.94
C MET A 33 -12.13 5.89 -27.48
N LYS A 34 -12.10 7.07 -26.84
CA LYS A 34 -12.90 8.23 -27.27
C LYS A 34 -12.48 8.75 -28.65
N PHE A 35 -11.18 8.75 -28.94
CA PHE A 35 -10.67 9.13 -30.25
C PHE A 35 -11.18 8.19 -31.34
N SER A 36 -11.11 6.88 -31.10
CA SER A 36 -11.62 5.86 -32.02
C SER A 36 -13.13 6.01 -32.23
N GLN A 37 -13.89 6.29 -31.17
CA GLN A 37 -15.33 6.57 -31.24
C GLN A 37 -15.66 7.83 -32.05
N LYS A 38 -14.92 8.93 -31.85
CA LYS A 38 -15.16 10.21 -32.54
C LYS A 38 -14.76 10.18 -34.01
N THR A 39 -13.74 9.40 -34.36
CA THR A 39 -13.16 9.37 -35.72
C THR A 39 -13.63 8.17 -36.55
N GLY A 40 -14.18 7.14 -35.91
CA GLY A 40 -14.48 5.85 -36.55
C GLY A 40 -13.24 5.03 -36.89
N LEU A 41 -12.03 5.48 -36.52
CA LEU A 41 -10.79 4.79 -36.80
C LEU A 41 -10.53 3.70 -35.75
N GLN A 42 -10.14 2.52 -36.22
CA GLN A 42 -9.63 1.44 -35.38
C GLN A 42 -8.12 1.62 -35.24
N ILE A 43 -7.68 2.07 -34.06
CA ILE A 43 -6.26 2.35 -33.81
C ILE A 43 -5.76 1.39 -32.75
N PRO A 44 -4.61 0.73 -32.98
CA PRO A 44 -4.05 -0.14 -31.96
C PRO A 44 -3.58 0.69 -30.75
N LEU A 45 -3.93 0.22 -29.56
CA LEU A 45 -3.52 0.82 -28.28
C LEU A 45 -1.99 0.77 -28.08
N THR A 46 -1.31 -0.12 -28.79
CA THR A 46 0.13 -0.33 -28.71
C THR A 46 0.73 -0.45 -30.11
N GLY A 47 2.02 -0.17 -30.24
CA GLY A 47 2.77 -0.32 -31.49
C GLY A 47 3.09 0.99 -32.21
N ASP A 48 3.58 0.87 -33.45
CA ASP A 48 4.26 1.95 -34.16
C ASP A 48 3.36 2.89 -34.98
N HIS A 49 2.04 2.78 -34.84
CA HIS A 49 1.12 3.64 -35.58
C HIS A 49 1.31 5.11 -35.18
N TRP A 50 1.44 6.01 -36.16
CA TRP A 50 1.82 7.41 -35.91
C TRP A 50 0.78 8.16 -35.05
N ILE A 51 -0.52 7.83 -35.18
CA ILE A 51 -1.56 8.38 -34.30
C ILE A 51 -1.38 7.89 -32.86
N THR A 52 -1.05 6.60 -32.67
CA THR A 52 -0.78 6.03 -31.34
C THR A 52 0.37 6.79 -30.66
N LYS A 53 1.48 6.96 -31.36
CA LYS A 53 2.61 7.77 -30.88
C LYS A 53 2.22 9.20 -30.58
N THR A 54 1.46 9.85 -31.45
CA THR A 54 1.02 11.25 -31.27
C THR A 54 0.18 11.42 -30.01
N ILE A 55 -0.76 10.51 -29.75
CA ILE A 55 -1.61 10.53 -28.55
C ILE A 55 -0.76 10.31 -27.30
N SER A 56 0.08 9.27 -27.29
CA SER A 56 0.96 8.97 -26.15
C SER A 56 1.94 10.09 -25.85
N GLU A 57 2.55 10.70 -26.88
CA GLU A 57 3.45 11.85 -26.73
C GLU A 57 2.73 13.08 -26.21
N TRP A 58 1.50 13.35 -26.67
CA TRP A 58 0.70 14.44 -26.15
C TRP A 58 0.43 14.24 -24.65
N TYR A 59 -0.07 13.08 -24.25
CA TYR A 59 -0.31 12.79 -22.83
C TYR A 59 0.97 12.87 -22.02
N ARG A 60 2.08 12.32 -22.52
CA ARG A 60 3.39 12.40 -21.85
C ARG A 60 3.87 13.84 -21.72
N SER A 61 3.62 14.70 -22.71
CA SER A 61 3.99 16.12 -22.65
C SER A 61 3.16 16.93 -21.64
N VAL A 62 1.87 16.58 -21.48
CA VAL A 62 0.94 17.29 -20.59
C VAL A 62 1.10 16.83 -19.14
N TYR A 63 1.23 15.52 -18.92
CA TYR A 63 1.17 14.91 -17.59
C TYR A 63 2.52 14.40 -17.09
N GLY A 64 3.47 14.13 -17.98
CA GLY A 64 4.80 13.63 -17.65
C GLY A 64 4.74 12.42 -16.73
N GLU A 65 5.40 12.55 -15.57
CA GLU A 65 5.47 11.53 -14.54
C GLU A 65 4.12 11.18 -13.91
N LYS A 66 3.10 12.06 -14.00
CA LYS A 66 1.75 11.77 -13.46
C LYS A 66 1.02 10.64 -14.20
N LEU A 67 1.52 10.23 -15.36
CA LEU A 67 1.02 9.04 -16.08
C LEU A 67 1.57 7.75 -15.49
N LYS A 68 2.71 7.80 -14.77
CA LYS A 68 3.30 6.59 -14.21
C LYS A 68 2.34 6.03 -13.17
N VAL A 69 1.91 4.80 -13.41
CA VAL A 69 1.02 4.08 -12.51
C VAL A 69 1.87 3.29 -11.53
N ASP A 70 1.68 3.54 -10.25
CA ASP A 70 2.12 2.61 -9.24
C ASP A 70 1.14 1.44 -9.17
N PHE A 71 1.55 0.28 -9.68
CA PHE A 71 0.74 -0.94 -9.61
C PHE A 71 0.88 -1.69 -8.28
N SER A 72 1.69 -1.19 -7.34
CA SER A 72 1.77 -1.79 -6.01
C SER A 72 0.39 -1.75 -5.33
N PRO A 73 0.02 -2.82 -4.61
CA PRO A 73 -1.18 -2.82 -3.77
C PRO A 73 -1.07 -1.79 -2.65
N GLY A 74 0.14 -1.53 -2.21
CA GLY A 74 0.49 -0.51 -1.23
C GLY A 74 1.91 -0.73 -0.73
N SER A 75 2.16 -0.25 0.48
CA SER A 75 3.48 -0.28 1.08
C SER A 75 3.46 -0.71 2.54
N GLY A 76 4.61 -1.18 3.00
CA GLY A 76 4.92 -1.42 4.40
C GLY A 76 6.19 -0.69 4.80
N VAL A 77 6.67 -0.99 6.01
CA VAL A 77 7.92 -0.47 6.54
C VAL A 77 8.69 -1.58 7.24
N VAL A 78 10.02 -1.47 7.22
CA VAL A 78 10.91 -2.26 8.07
C VAL A 78 12.00 -1.35 8.62
N ALA A 79 12.45 -1.61 9.84
CA ALA A 79 13.64 -0.98 10.38
C ALA A 79 14.88 -1.81 10.00
N LEU A 80 15.88 -1.17 9.41
CA LEU A 80 17.20 -1.75 9.19
C LEU A 80 18.22 -0.85 9.91
N GLY A 81 18.77 -1.34 11.03
CA GLY A 81 19.52 -0.49 11.95
C GLY A 81 18.64 0.58 12.57
N HIS A 82 19.05 1.85 12.48
CA HIS A 82 18.33 3.00 13.03
C HIS A 82 17.48 3.75 11.99
N GLU A 83 17.28 3.14 10.82
CA GLU A 83 16.67 3.80 9.67
C GLU A 83 15.41 3.04 9.20
N PRO A 84 14.28 3.74 8.97
CA PRO A 84 13.11 3.14 8.35
C PRO A 84 13.32 2.99 6.84
N TYR A 85 12.96 1.81 6.32
CA TYR A 85 12.94 1.53 4.89
C TYR A 85 11.52 1.27 4.40
N LEU A 86 11.16 1.92 3.30
CA LEU A 86 9.91 1.69 2.60
C LEU A 86 9.94 0.30 1.94
N VAL A 87 8.92 -0.50 2.20
CA VAL A 87 8.70 -1.78 1.50
C VAL A 87 7.60 -1.57 0.47
N LYS A 88 7.92 -1.76 -0.80
CA LYS A 88 6.95 -1.64 -1.89
C LYS A 88 6.45 -3.02 -2.28
N PHE A 89 5.18 -3.31 -1.98
CA PHE A 89 4.64 -4.63 -2.25
C PHE A 89 4.44 -4.86 -3.75
N PRO A 90 4.84 -6.02 -4.30
CA PRO A 90 4.57 -6.32 -5.71
C PRO A 90 3.14 -6.83 -5.92
N ARG A 91 2.56 -6.51 -7.07
CA ARG A 91 1.34 -7.17 -7.53
C ARG A 91 1.70 -8.54 -8.11
N ILE A 92 1.24 -9.61 -7.47
CA ILE A 92 1.52 -10.99 -7.89
C ILE A 92 0.23 -11.68 -8.31
N TYR A 93 0.26 -12.30 -9.49
CA TYR A 93 -0.80 -13.18 -9.98
C TYR A 93 -0.27 -14.60 -10.14
N GLY A 94 -0.97 -15.59 -9.58
CA GLY A 94 -0.58 -17.00 -9.68
C GLY A 94 0.52 -17.42 -8.70
N ARG A 95 1.45 -18.27 -9.14
CA ARG A 95 2.57 -18.76 -8.33
C ARG A 95 3.88 -18.27 -8.94
N VAL A 96 4.65 -17.54 -8.17
CA VAL A 96 5.96 -17.02 -8.57
C VAL A 96 6.92 -17.13 -7.40
N GLN A 97 8.20 -17.39 -7.70
CA GLN A 97 9.27 -17.31 -6.72
C GLN A 97 9.66 -15.85 -6.56
N VAL A 98 9.70 -15.36 -5.32
CA VAL A 98 10.04 -13.98 -5.01
C VAL A 98 11.18 -13.93 -4.00
N ASN A 99 11.96 -12.85 -4.06
CA ASN A 99 12.90 -12.46 -3.03
C ASN A 99 12.35 -11.22 -2.30
N PRO A 100 11.78 -11.36 -1.09
CA PRO A 100 11.15 -10.23 -0.40
C PRO A 100 12.10 -9.09 -0.03
N LEU A 101 13.41 -9.35 0.00
CA LEU A 101 14.42 -8.32 0.26
C LEU A 101 14.50 -7.29 -0.88
N GLU A 102 14.17 -7.69 -2.12
CA GLU A 102 14.14 -6.78 -3.28
C GLU A 102 12.97 -5.78 -3.22
N TRP A 103 12.02 -5.98 -2.30
CA TRP A 103 10.88 -5.06 -2.13
C TRP A 103 11.26 -3.83 -1.32
N ILE A 104 12.38 -3.89 -0.59
CA ILE A 104 12.87 -2.83 0.29
C ILE A 104 13.54 -1.74 -0.56
N GLN A 105 12.88 -0.59 -0.66
CA GLN A 105 13.32 0.49 -1.53
C GLN A 105 14.58 1.17 -0.97
N GLY A 106 15.62 1.27 -1.79
CA GLY A 106 16.87 1.95 -1.42
C GLY A 106 17.77 1.16 -0.47
N ALA A 107 17.44 -0.09 -0.12
CA ALA A 107 18.33 -0.94 0.65
C ALA A 107 19.54 -1.36 -0.20
N THR A 108 20.74 -1.14 0.32
CA THR A 108 21.97 -1.55 -0.35
C THR A 108 22.35 -2.97 0.06
N PRO A 109 23.17 -3.69 -0.74
CA PRO A 109 23.66 -5.02 -0.35
C PRO A 109 24.37 -5.01 1.00
N ILE A 110 25.07 -3.92 1.35
CA ILE A 110 25.76 -3.77 2.63
C ILE A 110 24.75 -3.82 3.80
N ILE A 111 23.63 -3.12 3.68
CA ILE A 111 22.61 -3.04 4.74
C ILE A 111 21.79 -4.33 4.80
N LEU A 112 21.49 -4.95 3.66
CA LEU A 112 20.82 -6.25 3.66
C LEU A 112 21.69 -7.35 4.28
N ASN A 113 23.00 -7.30 4.03
CA ASN A 113 23.97 -8.23 4.63
C ASN A 113 24.30 -7.92 6.09
N SER A 114 23.85 -6.78 6.64
CA SER A 114 24.00 -6.48 8.06
C SER A 114 22.92 -7.11 8.93
N ILE A 115 21.90 -7.74 8.31
CA ILE A 115 20.88 -8.52 9.03
C ILE A 115 21.56 -9.80 9.56
N PRO A 116 21.55 -10.06 10.88
CA PRO A 116 22.12 -11.29 11.43
C PRO A 116 21.48 -12.54 10.83
N GLU A 117 22.25 -13.60 10.60
CA GLU A 117 21.79 -14.83 9.94
C GLU A 117 20.60 -15.45 10.70
N GLU A 118 20.66 -15.42 12.04
CA GLU A 118 19.60 -15.88 12.94
C GLU A 118 18.30 -15.05 12.83
N SER A 119 18.41 -13.79 12.41
CA SER A 119 17.29 -12.85 12.28
C SER A 119 16.71 -12.79 10.88
N LEU A 120 17.42 -13.32 9.87
CA LEU A 120 17.00 -13.23 8.47
C LEU A 120 15.67 -13.95 8.20
N THR A 121 15.49 -15.15 8.75
CA THR A 121 14.25 -15.92 8.55
C THR A 121 13.04 -15.22 9.21
N PRO A 122 13.09 -14.82 10.50
CA PRO A 122 12.03 -14.01 11.10
C PRO A 122 11.76 -12.70 10.35
N PHE A 123 12.81 -12.01 9.89
CA PHE A 123 12.68 -10.77 9.14
C PHE A 123 11.90 -10.96 7.83
N VAL A 124 12.26 -11.97 7.04
CA VAL A 124 11.57 -12.29 5.79
C VAL A 124 10.14 -12.78 6.06
N GLN A 125 9.91 -13.54 7.13
CA GLN A 125 8.57 -13.93 7.54
C GLN A 125 7.70 -12.70 7.83
N THR A 126 8.22 -11.71 8.56
CA THR A 126 7.52 -10.45 8.83
C THR A 126 7.17 -9.70 7.55
N LEU A 127 8.12 -9.56 6.61
CA LEU A 127 7.85 -8.95 5.29
C LEU A 127 6.72 -9.67 4.55
N MET A 128 6.75 -10.99 4.54
CA MET A 128 5.73 -11.79 3.87
C MET A 128 4.38 -11.72 4.59
N MET A 129 4.34 -11.64 5.91
CA MET A 129 3.10 -11.44 6.67
C MET A 129 2.49 -10.07 6.33
N GLN A 130 3.29 -9.00 6.40
CA GLN A 130 2.85 -7.66 6.01
C GLN A 130 2.26 -7.66 4.59
N TYR A 131 2.96 -8.25 3.61
CA TYR A 131 2.48 -8.37 2.24
C TYR A 131 1.11 -9.05 2.16
N ASN A 132 0.98 -10.23 2.77
CA ASN A 132 -0.26 -11.00 2.72
C ASN A 132 -1.42 -10.28 3.43
N ASP A 133 -1.13 -9.62 4.54
CA ASP A 133 -2.12 -8.86 5.30
C ASP A 133 -2.58 -7.63 4.53
N TYR A 134 -1.67 -6.96 3.83
CA TYR A 134 -2.00 -5.83 2.96
C TYR A 134 -2.87 -6.24 1.77
N ILE A 135 -2.54 -7.35 1.09
CA ILE A 135 -3.36 -7.88 -0.02
C ILE A 135 -4.79 -8.17 0.44
N ALA A 136 -4.97 -8.68 1.66
CA ALA A 136 -6.30 -8.87 2.22
C ALA A 136 -6.97 -7.53 2.57
N ALA A 137 -6.22 -6.61 3.19
CA ALA A 137 -6.70 -5.29 3.60
C ALA A 137 -7.16 -4.43 2.42
N GLU A 138 -6.49 -4.49 1.27
CA GLU A 138 -6.83 -3.72 0.06
C GLU A 138 -8.26 -3.99 -0.46
N LEU A 139 -8.85 -5.14 -0.10
CA LEU A 139 -10.23 -5.49 -0.45
C LEU A 139 -11.28 -4.82 0.45
N LEU A 140 -10.86 -4.17 1.55
CA LEU A 140 -11.75 -3.41 2.41
C LEU A 140 -12.04 -2.01 1.81
N PRO A 141 -13.09 -1.32 2.28
CA PRO A 141 -13.31 0.07 1.90
C PRO A 141 -12.09 0.95 2.23
N VAL A 142 -11.74 1.88 1.34
CA VAL A 142 -10.54 2.74 1.42
C VAL A 142 -10.35 3.41 2.78
N LYS A 143 -11.42 3.80 3.47
CA LYS A 143 -11.37 4.35 4.83
C LYS A 143 -10.70 3.42 5.86
N CYS A 144 -10.53 2.13 5.57
CA CYS A 144 -9.90 1.17 6.47
C CYS A 144 -8.38 1.06 6.21
N THR A 145 -7.91 1.55 5.06
CA THR A 145 -6.53 1.37 4.59
C THR A 145 -5.79 2.68 4.33
N ASP A 146 -6.50 3.81 4.25
CA ASP A 146 -5.93 5.15 4.06
C ASP A 146 -4.90 5.52 5.13
N ASP A 147 -5.19 5.22 6.39
CA ASP A 147 -4.27 5.52 7.49
C ASP A 147 -3.05 4.59 7.52
N LEU A 148 -3.11 3.38 6.95
CA LEU A 148 -1.92 2.52 6.82
C LEU A 148 -0.87 3.18 5.93
N ALA A 149 -1.30 3.78 4.81
CA ALA A 149 -0.41 4.52 3.93
C ALA A 149 0.14 5.76 4.63
N SER A 150 -0.70 6.49 5.38
CA SER A 150 -0.27 7.63 6.19
C SER A 150 0.78 7.23 7.23
N ALA A 151 0.59 6.11 7.93
CA ALA A 151 1.55 5.61 8.91
C ALA A 151 2.93 5.39 8.30
N VAL A 152 3.00 4.67 7.17
CA VAL A 152 4.26 4.46 6.43
C VAL A 152 4.89 5.80 6.02
N ASN A 153 4.10 6.71 5.46
CA ASN A 153 4.59 8.03 5.01
C ASN A 153 5.19 8.84 6.16
N HIS A 154 4.58 8.81 7.35
CA HIS A 154 5.11 9.51 8.53
C HIS A 154 6.45 8.94 9.00
N MET A 155 6.72 7.63 8.82
CA MET A 155 8.00 7.03 9.16
C MET A 155 9.11 7.31 8.14
N VAL A 156 8.78 7.32 6.84
CA VAL A 156 9.78 7.43 5.76
C VAL A 156 9.95 8.86 5.21
N ALA A 157 9.15 9.82 5.66
CA ALA A 157 9.28 11.22 5.27
C ALA A 157 10.63 11.82 5.71
N GLN A 158 11.06 12.88 5.00
CA GLN A 158 12.27 13.62 5.38
C GLN A 158 12.21 14.18 6.80
N ARG A 159 11.02 14.62 7.23
CA ARG A 159 10.70 14.91 8.63
C ARG A 159 9.84 13.77 9.15
N ARG A 160 10.49 12.83 9.83
CA ARG A 160 9.85 11.64 10.39
C ARG A 160 9.01 12.05 11.58
N ASN A 161 7.80 11.52 11.67
CA ASN A 161 6.94 11.72 12.82
C ASN A 161 6.37 10.39 13.33
N TYR A 162 7.02 9.81 14.34
CA TYR A 162 6.65 8.50 14.85
C TYR A 162 5.32 8.51 15.60
N GLY A 163 5.00 9.60 16.31
CA GLY A 163 3.70 9.77 16.97
C GLY A 163 2.52 9.77 16.00
N LEU A 164 2.64 10.49 14.87
CA LEU A 164 1.64 10.47 13.80
C LEU A 164 1.55 9.12 13.10
N SER A 165 2.66 8.37 13.01
CA SER A 165 2.64 7.01 12.49
C SER A 165 1.84 6.05 13.37
N GLU A 166 2.10 6.06 14.69
CA GLU A 166 1.35 5.25 15.66
C GLU A 166 -0.12 5.65 15.70
N TRP A 167 -0.40 6.95 15.70
CA TRP A 167 -1.77 7.47 15.63
C TRP A 167 -2.51 6.98 14.38
N ALA A 168 -1.88 7.06 13.20
CA ALA A 168 -2.46 6.55 11.97
C ALA A 168 -2.67 5.03 12.02
N SER A 169 -1.73 4.29 12.60
CA SER A 169 -1.87 2.83 12.82
C SER A 169 -3.09 2.50 13.68
N GLN A 170 -3.33 3.26 14.76
CA GLN A 170 -4.54 3.13 15.58
C GLN A 170 -5.82 3.47 14.81
N GLN A 171 -5.83 4.56 14.05
CA GLN A 171 -7.01 4.98 13.28
C GLN A 171 -7.41 3.95 12.22
N SER A 172 -6.44 3.36 11.53
CA SER A 172 -6.66 2.26 10.59
C SER A 172 -7.42 1.09 11.24
N LEU A 173 -6.94 0.62 12.39
CA LEU A 173 -7.55 -0.51 13.10
C LEU A 173 -8.93 -0.13 13.68
N GLU A 174 -9.07 1.07 14.23
CA GLU A 174 -10.33 1.59 14.74
C GLU A 174 -11.42 1.61 13.66
N LYS A 175 -11.12 2.20 12.50
CA LYS A 175 -12.03 2.28 11.35
C LYS A 175 -12.35 0.89 10.82
N THR A 176 -11.38 -0.04 10.82
CA THR A 176 -11.57 -1.42 10.39
C THR A 176 -12.51 -2.20 11.33
N PHE A 177 -12.35 -2.11 12.65
CA PHE A 177 -13.28 -2.74 13.60
C PHE A 177 -14.68 -2.16 13.49
N LYS A 178 -14.81 -0.83 13.38
CA LYS A 178 -16.12 -0.17 13.16
C LYS A 178 -16.77 -0.64 11.88
N ASN A 179 -15.99 -0.83 10.80
CA ASN A 179 -16.47 -1.39 9.56
C ASN A 179 -16.99 -2.82 9.76
N PHE A 180 -16.20 -3.70 10.40
CA PHE A 180 -16.63 -5.08 10.69
C PHE A 180 -17.94 -5.14 11.47
N ILE A 181 -18.05 -4.35 12.55
CA ILE A 181 -19.27 -4.29 13.38
C ILE A 181 -20.48 -3.91 12.53
N THR A 182 -20.32 -2.90 11.66
CA THR A 182 -21.39 -2.40 10.78
C THR A 182 -21.81 -3.45 9.76
N GLU A 183 -20.86 -4.12 9.10
CA GLU A 183 -21.12 -5.17 8.11
C GLU A 183 -21.78 -6.42 8.71
N LYS A 184 -21.56 -6.67 10.01
CA LYS A 184 -22.27 -7.74 10.75
C LYS A 184 -23.62 -7.30 11.33
N GLY A 185 -24.10 -6.10 10.99
CA GLY A 185 -25.39 -5.56 11.47
C GLY A 185 -25.37 -5.09 12.93
N GLY A 186 -24.18 -4.95 13.52
CA GLY A 186 -24.01 -4.46 14.88
C GLY A 186 -23.96 -2.93 14.97
N THR A 187 -24.00 -2.43 16.20
CA THR A 187 -23.82 -1.01 16.51
C THR A 187 -22.73 -0.83 17.57
N PHE A 188 -22.10 0.34 17.58
CA PHE A 188 -21.08 0.72 18.56
C PHE A 188 -21.34 2.14 19.06
N LYS A 189 -21.02 2.40 20.32
CA LYS A 189 -21.02 3.77 20.86
C LYS A 189 -19.79 4.51 20.37
N PHE A 190 -19.84 5.84 20.35
CA PHE A 190 -18.68 6.66 20.05
C PHE A 190 -17.55 6.36 21.05
N THR A 191 -16.46 5.76 20.54
CA THR A 191 -15.29 5.34 21.32
C THR A 191 -14.08 5.18 20.41
N HIS A 192 -12.89 5.37 21.00
CA HIS A 192 -11.57 5.17 20.39
C HIS A 192 -10.80 4.01 21.06
N ASP A 193 -11.46 3.27 21.95
CA ASP A 193 -10.89 2.16 22.72
C ASP A 193 -10.92 0.89 21.84
N LEU A 194 -9.73 0.44 21.40
CA LEU A 194 -9.63 -0.68 20.48
C LEU A 194 -10.04 -1.97 21.15
N ALA A 195 -9.73 -2.16 22.44
CA ALA A 195 -10.13 -3.34 23.19
C ALA A 195 -11.66 -3.51 23.26
N LYS A 196 -12.42 -2.41 23.45
CA LYS A 196 -13.89 -2.44 23.41
C LYS A 196 -14.43 -2.78 22.03
N LEU A 197 -13.87 -2.18 20.99
CA LEU A 197 -14.27 -2.47 19.61
C LEU A 197 -13.94 -3.92 19.22
N HIS A 198 -12.76 -4.41 19.59
CA HIS A 198 -12.32 -5.78 19.35
C HIS A 198 -13.24 -6.80 20.02
N ARG A 199 -13.56 -6.63 21.31
CA ARG A 199 -14.55 -7.48 22.00
C ARG A 199 -15.87 -7.52 21.26
N LYS A 200 -16.33 -6.37 20.76
CA LYS A 200 -17.59 -6.32 20.00
C LYS A 200 -17.49 -7.05 18.67
N CYS A 201 -16.36 -6.97 17.98
CA CYS A 201 -16.12 -7.76 16.77
C CYS A 201 -16.15 -9.27 17.08
N VAL A 202 -15.54 -9.71 18.18
CA VAL A 202 -15.53 -11.12 18.61
C VAL A 202 -16.95 -11.63 18.91
N GLU A 203 -17.76 -10.85 19.62
CA GLU A 203 -19.18 -11.16 19.84
C GLU A 203 -19.96 -11.34 18.52
N LEU A 204 -19.55 -10.65 17.44
CA LEU A 204 -20.14 -10.70 16.11
C LEU A 204 -19.48 -11.74 15.18
N GLY A 205 -18.62 -12.60 15.73
CA GLY A 205 -18.02 -13.73 15.02
C GLY A 205 -16.65 -13.48 14.41
N LEU A 206 -15.94 -12.40 14.78
CA LEU A 206 -14.52 -12.28 14.45
C LEU A 206 -13.73 -13.31 15.28
N PRO A 207 -12.89 -14.17 14.66
CA PRO A 207 -11.96 -15.01 15.41
C PRO A 207 -11.04 -14.14 16.27
N GLU A 208 -10.87 -14.52 17.54
CA GLU A 208 -10.11 -13.72 18.50
C GLU A 208 -8.69 -13.42 18.01
N ILE A 209 -8.28 -12.17 18.20
CA ILE A 209 -6.93 -11.67 17.94
C ILE A 209 -6.27 -11.53 19.30
N GLN A 210 -5.01 -11.95 19.41
CA GLN A 210 -4.31 -11.92 20.69
C GLN A 210 -4.26 -10.48 21.22
N LYS A 211 -4.52 -10.34 22.53
CA LYS A 211 -4.72 -9.03 23.16
C LYS A 211 -3.48 -8.15 23.06
N ASP A 212 -2.29 -8.73 23.25
CA ASP A 212 -0.99 -8.09 23.12
C ASP A 212 -0.79 -7.44 21.73
N ILE A 213 -1.24 -8.09 20.66
CA ILE A 213 -1.19 -7.52 19.31
C ILE A 213 -2.11 -6.30 19.20
N VAL A 214 -3.31 -6.34 19.77
CA VAL A 214 -4.24 -5.20 19.75
C VAL A 214 -3.71 -4.05 20.62
N ASP A 215 -3.18 -4.36 21.80
CA ASP A 215 -2.59 -3.39 22.72
C ASP A 215 -1.38 -2.68 22.09
N GLN A 216 -0.57 -3.39 21.30
CA GLN A 216 0.59 -2.83 20.60
C GLN A 216 0.21 -1.74 19.58
N VAL A 217 -1.04 -1.69 19.15
CA VAL A 217 -1.55 -0.65 18.22
C VAL A 217 -2.05 0.58 18.98
N GLU A 218 -2.45 0.45 20.24
CA GLU A 218 -2.97 1.57 21.02
C GLU A 218 -1.85 2.57 21.36
N CYS A 219 -2.10 3.85 21.09
CA CYS A 219 -1.25 4.97 21.46
C CYS A 219 -2.06 6.03 22.19
N ALA A 220 -1.36 6.92 22.91
CA ALA A 220 -2.02 8.03 23.58
C ALA A 220 -2.52 9.05 22.56
N ALA A 221 -3.62 9.75 22.87
CA ALA A 221 -4.14 10.81 22.00
C ALA A 221 -3.14 11.96 21.77
N SER A 222 -2.17 12.12 22.69
CA SER A 222 -1.05 13.05 22.61
C SER A 222 -0.08 12.75 21.46
N ALA A 223 -0.02 11.51 20.95
CA ALA A 223 0.83 11.11 19.83
C ALA A 223 0.69 12.04 18.61
N ARG A 224 -0.47 12.67 18.43
CA ARG A 224 -0.78 13.63 17.36
C ARG A 224 -0.07 14.97 17.45
N TYR A 225 0.34 15.36 18.64
CA TYR A 225 0.79 16.73 18.94
C TYR A 225 2.27 16.79 19.28
N ILE A 226 2.99 15.69 19.11
CA ILE A 226 4.41 15.61 19.41
C ILE A 226 5.16 16.06 18.18
N ASP A 227 5.82 17.21 18.32
CA ASP A 227 6.79 17.69 17.35
C ASP A 227 8.10 16.92 17.54
N ASP A 228 8.68 16.52 16.42
CA ASP A 228 9.85 15.65 16.38
C ASP A 228 11.09 16.43 16.85
N GLY A 229 11.58 16.08 18.04
CA GLY A 229 12.79 16.68 18.60
C GLY A 229 13.39 15.87 19.75
N GLU A 230 12.60 15.52 20.76
CA GLU A 230 13.11 14.93 22.02
C GLU A 230 12.00 14.16 22.77
N ASN A 231 11.40 13.12 22.18
CA ASN A 231 10.51 12.25 22.95
C ASN A 231 10.90 10.77 22.81
N ASP A 232 11.39 10.20 23.93
CA ASP A 232 11.74 8.79 24.06
C ASP A 232 10.51 7.86 24.00
N GLU A 233 9.29 8.40 24.06
CA GLU A 233 8.04 7.64 24.03
C GLU A 233 7.70 7.12 22.62
N TYR A 234 7.98 7.89 21.57
CA TYR A 234 7.62 7.55 20.19
C TYR A 234 8.88 7.39 19.35
N THR A 235 9.29 6.13 19.15
CA THR A 235 10.54 5.77 18.49
C THR A 235 10.25 5.10 17.14
N LEU A 236 11.30 4.91 16.34
CA LEU A 236 11.21 4.10 15.13
C LEU A 236 10.70 2.68 15.44
N GLU A 237 11.20 2.08 16.52
CA GLU A 237 10.85 0.71 16.91
C GLU A 237 9.36 0.61 17.26
N THR A 238 8.85 1.50 18.12
CA THR A 238 7.43 1.50 18.52
C THR A 238 6.52 1.80 17.34
N ALA A 239 6.90 2.71 16.44
CA ALA A 239 6.13 3.02 15.25
C ALA A 239 6.07 1.86 14.25
N VAL A 240 7.18 1.19 13.99
CA VAL A 240 7.21 0.00 13.11
C VAL A 240 6.37 -1.13 13.72
N ASN A 241 6.52 -1.36 15.02
CA ASN A 241 5.78 -2.37 15.75
C ASN A 241 4.26 -2.12 15.74
N SER A 242 3.83 -0.88 16.01
CA SER A 242 2.42 -0.47 15.95
C SER A 242 1.84 -0.62 14.53
N PHE A 243 2.60 -0.21 13.50
CA PHE A 243 2.20 -0.39 12.11
C PHE A 243 2.02 -1.87 11.75
N VAL A 244 3.00 -2.71 12.06
CA VAL A 244 2.95 -4.15 11.75
C VAL A 244 1.79 -4.82 12.47
N ALA A 245 1.57 -4.52 13.75
CA ALA A 245 0.46 -5.04 14.53
C ALA A 245 -0.90 -4.57 13.97
N SER A 246 -1.01 -3.30 13.57
CA SER A 246 -2.21 -2.73 12.96
C SER A 246 -2.53 -3.43 11.64
N LEU A 247 -1.55 -3.50 10.72
CA LEU A 247 -1.69 -4.17 9.44
C LEU A 247 -2.09 -5.64 9.62
N HIS A 248 -1.48 -6.35 10.58
CA HIS A 248 -1.84 -7.73 10.89
C HIS A 248 -3.29 -7.86 11.35
N CYS A 249 -3.73 -7.01 12.28
CA CYS A 249 -5.11 -6.99 12.74
C CYS A 249 -6.10 -6.70 11.60
N VAL A 250 -5.80 -5.69 10.78
CA VAL A 250 -6.63 -5.30 9.63
C VAL A 250 -6.72 -6.46 8.63
N GLY A 251 -5.59 -7.08 8.29
CA GLY A 251 -5.55 -8.24 7.41
C GLY A 251 -6.36 -9.43 7.96
N ARG A 252 -6.32 -9.68 9.28
CA ARG A 252 -7.14 -10.72 9.92
C ARG A 252 -8.63 -10.41 9.84
N VAL A 253 -9.02 -9.16 10.10
CA VAL A 253 -10.42 -8.71 9.98
C VAL A 253 -10.90 -8.86 8.54
N ALA A 254 -10.10 -8.43 7.56
CA ALA A 254 -10.43 -8.54 6.15
C ALA A 254 -10.70 -9.99 5.73
N ARG A 255 -9.82 -10.93 6.12
CA ARG A 255 -10.01 -12.36 5.80
C ARG A 255 -11.24 -12.95 6.44
N SER A 256 -11.53 -12.59 7.69
CA SER A 256 -12.74 -13.04 8.38
C SER A 256 -14.01 -12.49 7.73
N LEU A 257 -14.01 -11.20 7.41
CA LEU A 257 -15.18 -10.54 6.83
C LEU A 257 -15.50 -11.07 5.42
N LEU A 258 -14.46 -11.31 4.62
CA LEU A 258 -14.56 -11.68 3.21
C LEU A 258 -14.39 -13.19 2.96
N ASN A 259 -14.28 -14.01 4.01
CA ASN A 259 -14.02 -15.45 3.95
C ASN A 259 -12.83 -15.83 3.05
N LEU A 260 -11.74 -15.07 3.13
CA LEU A 260 -10.55 -15.30 2.31
C LEU A 260 -9.77 -16.52 2.83
N PRO A 261 -9.12 -17.29 1.95
CA PRO A 261 -8.27 -18.39 2.37
C PRO A 261 -7.07 -17.88 3.17
N ALA A 262 -6.52 -18.76 4.01
CA ALA A 262 -5.24 -18.51 4.66
C ALA A 262 -4.16 -18.24 3.60
N PRO A 263 -3.21 -17.33 3.87
CA PRO A 263 -2.13 -17.04 2.94
C PRO A 263 -1.30 -18.30 2.69
N ARG A 264 -1.10 -18.62 1.40
CA ARG A 264 -0.26 -19.75 0.97
C ARG A 264 1.16 -19.27 0.77
N ILE A 265 1.97 -19.26 1.83
CA ILE A 265 3.40 -18.95 1.75
C ILE A 265 4.18 -20.26 1.76
N GLN A 266 5.02 -20.48 0.74
CA GLN A 266 6.11 -21.46 0.81
C GLN A 266 7.43 -20.69 0.79
N ILE A 267 8.08 -20.57 1.93
CA ILE A 267 9.43 -20.02 2.01
C ILE A 267 10.39 -21.16 1.65
N THR A 268 10.91 -21.16 0.43
CA THR A 268 12.03 -22.01 0.03
C THR A 268 13.34 -21.32 0.39
N ARG A 269 14.33 -22.07 0.86
CA ARG A 269 15.62 -21.59 1.39
C ARG A 269 16.16 -20.35 0.67
N HIS A 270 16.56 -19.37 1.47
CA HIS A 270 17.19 -18.13 1.03
C HIS A 270 18.44 -18.44 0.19
N HIS A 271 18.43 -18.07 -1.08
CA HIS A 271 19.68 -17.78 -1.76
C HIS A 271 20.12 -16.41 -1.26
N THR A 272 21.31 -16.36 -0.66
CA THR A 272 22.03 -15.11 -0.39
C THR A 272 21.98 -14.23 -1.64
N PHE A 273 21.73 -12.94 -1.47
CA PHE A 273 21.76 -11.94 -2.53
C PHE A 273 23.04 -12.13 -3.38
N ASP A 274 22.89 -12.43 -4.67
CA ASP A 274 24.00 -12.56 -5.61
C ASP A 274 24.15 -11.22 -6.35
N PRO A 275 25.15 -10.38 -6.00
CA PRO A 275 25.34 -9.08 -6.63
C PRO A 275 25.71 -9.16 -8.12
N ASN A 276 25.93 -10.34 -8.69
CA ASN A 276 26.34 -10.52 -10.09
C ASN A 276 25.21 -10.92 -11.04
N LYS A 277 23.96 -11.03 -10.59
CA LYS A 277 22.86 -11.54 -11.43
C LYS A 277 22.32 -10.58 -12.50
N ASP A 278 22.74 -9.32 -12.52
CA ASP A 278 22.30 -8.32 -13.50
C ASP A 278 23.29 -8.08 -14.67
N ASN A 279 24.22 -8.99 -14.93
CA ASN A 279 25.21 -8.87 -16.03
C ASN A 279 25.14 -9.99 -17.08
N THR A 280 23.94 -10.45 -17.45
CA THR A 280 23.72 -11.32 -18.63
C THR A 280 22.40 -11.04 -19.33
#